data_AF-A0A8D0G1V7-F1
#
_entry.id   AF-A0A8D0G1V7-F1
#
_cell.length_a   1.000
_cell.length_b   1.000
_cell.length_c   1.000
_cell.angle_alpha   90.00
_cell.angle_beta   90.00
_cell.angle_gamma   90.00
#
_symmetry.space_group_name_H-M   'P 1'
#
loop_
_entity.id
_entity.type
_entity.pdbx_description
1 polymer ?
#
loop_
_entity_poly.entity_id
_entity_poly.type
_entity_poly.pdbx_seq_one_letter_code
_entity_poly.pdbx_strand_id
1 'polypeptide(L)'
;GKLQWEPQCQYQLRHLQDGARISALLPPRLEGHWISTGCEVRPGPEFLTRSYIFYSNRLFKAYQFYYRDPSCHEPTYSLVIKGKVRLRQASWIAQGATEADYHLHKVGIVFHSQKVMQEMATRINQSSGEGCSGFLPRGRSWSHGALYELLSAKAEQDCTAALGFAMHELSLVRVEKHYQPLLLQQQSGSRAVEELYLGDIHTEWSERLHYRPTGYQRPLQSALHHMHPCPACGVIYRADEHNPPILPGKPELPMQLRGRWVSARCEVRPAVLFLTRYFIFHGNNHTWEGYYHHYSDPLCKQPTFTIYASGHYSKGVPSLTVSGGTELVFKVTHARATLMDQITVAMLNSSEPGSCGESGSWTCDPSQQAGAEYLQ
;
A
#
# COMPACT_ATOMS: atom_id res chain seq x y z
N GLY A 1 -0.42 -30.99 -31.45
CA GLY A 1 -1.29 -30.33 -30.46
C GLY A 1 -0.98 -28.85 -30.45
N LYS A 2 -1.99 -27.98 -30.61
CA LYS A 2 -1.77 -26.53 -30.49
C LYS A 2 -1.45 -26.22 -29.03
N LEU A 3 -0.23 -25.75 -28.75
CA LEU A 3 0.08 -25.13 -27.45
C LEU A 3 -0.87 -23.95 -27.26
N GLN A 4 -1.90 -24.12 -26.45
CA GLN A 4 -2.69 -23.00 -25.97
C GLN A 4 -1.79 -22.20 -25.05
N TRP A 5 -1.29 -21.07 -25.55
CA TRP A 5 -0.63 -20.07 -24.73
C TRP A 5 -1.63 -19.60 -23.67
N GLU A 6 -1.29 -19.83 -22.41
CA GLU A 6 -2.07 -19.28 -21.31
C GLU A 6 -1.91 -17.73 -21.28
N PRO A 7 -3.00 -16.97 -21.19
CA PRO A 7 -2.96 -15.54 -20.90
C PRO A 7 -2.16 -15.23 -19.63
N GLN A 8 -1.24 -14.26 -19.68
CA GLN A 8 -0.36 -13.89 -18.56
C GLN A 8 -1.09 -13.67 -17.22
N CYS A 9 -2.31 -13.14 -17.23
CA CYS A 9 -3.10 -12.95 -16.01
C CYS A 9 -3.58 -14.27 -15.38
N GLN A 10 -3.94 -15.26 -16.20
CA GLN A 10 -4.34 -16.58 -15.70
C GLN A 10 -3.12 -17.32 -15.14
N TYR A 11 -1.98 -17.22 -15.82
CA TYR A 11 -0.72 -17.74 -15.32
C TYR A 11 -0.35 -17.11 -13.98
N GLN A 12 -0.48 -15.79 -13.85
CA GLN A 12 -0.19 -15.08 -12.60
C GLN A 12 -1.14 -15.52 -11.47
N LEU A 13 -2.44 -15.67 -11.76
CA LEU A 13 -3.40 -16.15 -10.76
C LEU A 13 -3.02 -17.56 -10.26
N ARG A 14 -2.74 -18.48 -11.19
CA ARG A 14 -2.25 -19.82 -10.86
C ARG A 14 -0.94 -19.79 -10.10
N HIS A 15 0.00 -18.94 -10.50
CA HIS A 15 1.27 -18.81 -9.79
C HIS A 15 1.08 -18.39 -8.34
N LEU A 16 0.12 -17.50 -8.05
CA LEU A 16 -0.21 -17.11 -6.67
C LEU A 16 -0.89 -18.24 -5.88
N GLN A 17 -1.75 -19.02 -6.53
CA GLN A 17 -2.49 -20.12 -5.91
C GLN A 17 -1.62 -21.37 -5.68
N ASP A 18 -0.76 -21.70 -6.65
CA ASP A 18 -0.13 -23.01 -6.76
C ASP A 18 1.38 -23.01 -6.45
N GLY A 19 2.08 -21.87 -6.58
CA GLY A 19 3.51 -21.94 -6.92
C GLY A 19 4.46 -20.85 -6.43
N ALA A 20 3.98 -19.77 -5.82
CA ALA A 20 4.88 -18.73 -5.35
C ALA A 20 5.71 -19.26 -4.15
N ARG A 21 7.00 -19.55 -4.36
CA ARG A 21 7.97 -19.87 -3.29
C ARG A 21 8.29 -18.60 -2.49
N ILE A 22 7.28 -18.08 -1.79
CA ILE A 22 7.37 -16.93 -0.91
C ILE A 22 7.75 -17.45 0.47
N SER A 23 8.82 -16.90 1.03
CA SER A 23 9.20 -17.08 2.42
C SER A 23 9.07 -15.77 3.18
N ALA A 24 8.44 -15.80 4.35
CA ALA A 24 8.37 -14.69 5.29
C ALA A 24 8.86 -15.17 6.66
N LEU A 25 9.93 -14.56 7.17
CA LEU A 25 10.47 -14.89 8.49
C LEU A 25 9.74 -14.08 9.57
N LEU A 26 9.51 -14.70 10.73
CA LEU A 26 8.90 -14.09 11.91
C LEU A 26 9.80 -14.32 13.14
N PRO A 27 10.42 -13.27 13.72
CA PRO A 27 10.45 -11.88 13.23
C PRO A 27 11.31 -11.71 11.96
N PRO A 28 11.04 -10.68 11.12
CA PRO A 28 11.81 -10.41 9.92
C PRO A 28 13.18 -9.80 10.23
N ARG A 29 14.10 -9.87 9.26
CA ARG A 29 15.34 -9.08 9.25
C ARG A 29 15.11 -7.80 8.44
N LEU A 30 15.25 -6.65 9.09
CA LEU A 30 14.99 -5.35 8.46
C LEU A 30 16.24 -4.69 7.89
N GLU A 31 17.44 -5.14 8.29
CA GLU A 31 18.70 -4.49 7.98
C GLU A 31 18.89 -4.31 6.47
N GLY A 32 19.23 -3.08 6.07
CA GLY A 32 19.42 -2.74 4.67
C GLY A 32 18.67 -1.48 4.27
N HIS A 33 18.66 -1.23 2.96
CA HIS A 33 18.05 -0.06 2.33
C HIS A 33 16.87 -0.49 1.47
N TRP A 34 15.70 0.05 1.78
CA TRP A 34 14.42 -0.25 1.17
C TRP A 34 13.88 0.99 0.47
N ILE A 35 13.51 0.86 -0.79
CA ILE A 35 13.11 2.00 -1.64
C ILE A 35 11.79 1.71 -2.36
N SER A 36 11.03 2.77 -2.63
CA SER A 36 9.91 2.69 -3.56
C SER A 36 10.42 2.37 -4.96
N THR A 37 9.59 1.69 -5.77
CA THR A 37 9.91 1.37 -7.16
C THR A 37 9.32 2.37 -8.17
N GLY A 38 8.75 3.47 -7.68
CA GLY A 38 8.05 4.49 -8.45
C GLY A 38 7.16 5.35 -7.56
N CYS A 39 6.39 6.25 -8.16
CA CYS A 39 5.46 7.11 -7.45
C CYS A 39 4.39 6.28 -6.74
N GLU A 40 4.17 6.57 -5.45
CA GLU A 40 3.15 5.96 -4.62
C GLU A 40 1.98 6.94 -4.44
N VAL A 41 0.76 6.41 -4.46
CA VAL A 41 -0.45 7.13 -4.08
C VAL A 41 -0.86 6.64 -2.69
N ARG A 42 -0.92 7.53 -1.71
CA ARG A 42 -1.30 7.24 -0.32
C ARG A 42 -2.73 7.72 -0.01
N PRO A 43 -3.43 7.03 0.92
CA PRO A 43 -4.71 7.48 1.45
C PRO A 43 -4.64 8.92 1.95
N GLY A 44 -5.66 9.75 1.67
CA GLY A 44 -5.65 11.19 2.01
C GLY A 44 -5.08 12.08 0.90
N PRO A 45 -5.47 11.80 -0.35
CA PRO A 45 -4.63 11.83 -1.57
C PRO A 45 -3.23 12.46 -1.42
N GLU A 46 -2.21 11.62 -1.26
CA GLU A 46 -0.82 12.07 -1.24
C GLU A 46 0.02 11.31 -2.26
N PHE A 47 0.92 12.02 -2.95
CA PHE A 47 1.91 11.43 -3.84
C PHE A 47 3.29 11.47 -3.18
N LEU A 48 3.96 10.32 -3.12
CA LEU A 48 5.27 10.24 -2.47
C LEU A 48 6.17 9.16 -3.05
N THR A 49 7.45 9.28 -2.68
CA THR A 49 8.42 8.18 -2.72
C THR A 49 9.09 8.05 -1.36
N ARG A 50 9.55 6.84 -1.03
CA ARG A 50 10.11 6.47 0.27
C ARG A 50 11.46 5.79 0.10
N SER A 51 12.37 6.05 1.04
CA SER A 51 13.74 5.52 1.04
C SER A 51 14.21 5.31 2.49
N TYR A 52 14.12 4.08 2.98
CA TYR A 52 14.26 3.71 4.40
C TYR A 52 15.49 2.84 4.61
N ILE A 53 16.30 3.19 5.59
CA ILE A 53 17.56 2.53 5.93
C ILE A 53 17.44 2.04 7.37
N PHE A 54 17.55 0.73 7.57
CA PHE A 54 17.61 0.12 8.90
C PHE A 54 19.02 -0.39 9.18
N TYR A 55 19.55 -0.01 10.33
CA TYR A 55 20.88 -0.40 10.78
C TYR A 55 20.80 -1.60 11.74
N SER A 56 21.89 -2.35 11.85
CA SER A 56 21.98 -3.53 12.74
C SER A 56 21.78 -3.20 14.23
N ASN A 57 21.99 -1.94 14.63
CA ASN A 57 21.76 -1.46 15.99
C ASN A 57 20.31 -0.97 16.24
N ARG A 58 19.35 -1.38 15.39
CA ARG A 58 17.92 -1.02 15.47
C ARG A 58 17.60 0.44 15.19
N LEU A 59 18.60 1.27 14.90
CA LEU A 59 18.35 2.61 14.41
C LEU A 59 17.80 2.57 13.00
N PHE A 60 17.05 3.59 12.62
CA PHE A 60 16.65 3.79 11.24
C PHE A 60 16.83 5.25 10.82
N LYS A 61 17.04 5.44 9.52
CA LYS A 61 16.93 6.72 8.82
C LYS A 61 15.95 6.53 7.68
N ALA A 62 14.91 7.34 7.62
CA ALA A 62 13.89 7.27 6.60
C ALA A 62 13.74 8.61 5.89
N TYR A 63 13.50 8.54 4.60
CA TYR A 63 13.13 9.66 3.76
C TYR A 63 11.74 9.45 3.20
N GLN A 64 10.90 10.48 3.31
CA GLN A 64 9.62 10.55 2.61
C GLN A 64 9.63 11.83 1.76
N PHE A 65 9.54 11.68 0.45
CA PHE A 65 9.53 12.78 -0.51
C PHE A 65 8.11 12.98 -0.98
N TYR A 66 7.52 14.15 -0.76
CA TYR A 66 6.14 14.44 -1.14
C TYR A 66 6.07 15.25 -2.43
N TYR A 67 5.03 15.01 -3.23
CA TYR A 67 4.85 15.60 -4.55
C TYR A 67 3.44 16.13 -4.72
N ARG A 68 3.31 17.08 -5.65
CA ARG A 68 2.02 17.66 -6.02
C ARG A 68 1.26 16.79 -7.03
N ASP A 69 1.97 16.01 -7.81
CA ASP A 69 1.47 15.33 -9.00
C ASP A 69 1.61 13.80 -8.91
N PRO A 70 0.75 13.04 -9.61
CA PRO A 70 0.76 11.57 -9.60
C PRO A 70 1.97 10.93 -10.29
N SER A 71 2.81 11.72 -10.97
CA SER A 71 4.04 11.23 -11.59
C SER A 71 5.27 11.40 -10.71
N CYS A 72 5.13 12.06 -9.56
CA CYS A 72 6.22 12.43 -8.66
C CYS A 72 7.31 13.24 -9.38
N HIS A 73 6.89 14.29 -10.09
CA HIS A 73 7.76 15.18 -10.85
C HIS A 73 7.94 16.55 -10.19
N GLU A 74 6.93 17.03 -9.46
CA GLU A 74 6.91 18.32 -8.76
C GLU A 74 7.01 18.11 -7.24
N PRO A 75 8.22 18.12 -6.66
CA PRO A 75 8.41 17.94 -5.23
C PRO A 75 7.87 19.14 -4.43
N THR A 76 7.22 18.85 -3.30
CA THR A 76 6.64 19.87 -2.41
C THR A 76 7.51 20.05 -1.16
N TYR A 77 7.75 18.96 -0.42
CA TYR A 77 8.61 18.92 0.75
C TYR A 77 9.20 17.52 0.96
N SER A 78 10.33 17.45 1.67
CA SER A 78 10.95 16.20 2.11
C SER A 78 10.89 16.09 3.62
N LEU A 79 10.66 14.89 4.13
CA LEU A 79 10.88 14.54 5.53
C LEU A 79 12.12 13.67 5.66
N VAL A 80 12.97 13.98 6.64
CA VAL A 80 14.06 13.13 7.11
C VAL A 80 13.78 12.70 8.53
N ILE A 81 13.64 11.40 8.73
CA ILE A 81 13.18 10.80 9.98
C ILE A 81 14.28 9.91 10.53
N LYS A 82 14.60 10.08 11.80
CA LYS A 82 15.57 9.26 12.52
C LYS A 82 14.94 8.73 13.80
N GLY A 83 15.16 7.46 14.08
CA GLY A 83 14.59 6.81 15.25
C GLY A 83 15.19 5.45 15.52
N LYS A 84 14.50 4.68 16.34
CA LYS A 84 14.76 3.26 16.60
C LYS A 84 13.49 2.45 16.40
N VAL A 85 13.62 1.21 15.95
CA VAL A 85 12.51 0.25 15.81
C VAL A 85 12.84 -1.04 16.55
N ARG A 86 11.87 -1.58 17.29
CA ARG A 86 12.02 -2.83 18.03
C ARG A 86 10.91 -3.79 17.63
N LEU A 87 11.28 -4.88 16.96
CA LEU A 87 10.38 -5.97 16.65
C LEU A 87 9.90 -6.65 17.95
N ARG A 88 8.61 -6.99 17.97
CA ARG A 88 7.91 -7.59 19.11
C ARG A 88 7.42 -8.99 18.73
N GLN A 89 6.11 -9.22 18.80
CA GLN A 89 5.45 -10.49 18.50
C GLN A 89 4.91 -10.54 17.06
N ALA A 90 4.48 -11.72 16.64
CA ALA A 90 3.61 -11.84 15.47
C ALA A 90 2.30 -11.08 15.72
N SER A 91 1.78 -10.40 14.69
CA SER A 91 0.51 -9.68 14.83
C SER A 91 -0.67 -10.64 14.83
N TRP A 92 -1.62 -10.37 15.74
CA TRP A 92 -2.90 -11.06 15.78
C TRP A 92 -3.92 -10.45 14.81
N ILE A 93 -3.79 -9.16 14.47
CA ILE A 93 -4.69 -8.44 13.56
C ILE A 93 -4.35 -8.72 12.10
N ALA A 94 -3.05 -8.73 11.77
CA ALA A 94 -2.58 -9.02 10.42
C ALA A 94 -1.73 -10.28 10.47
N GLN A 95 -2.36 -11.42 10.16
CA GLN A 95 -1.67 -12.72 10.21
C GLN A 95 -0.42 -12.74 9.33
N GLY A 96 0.68 -13.24 9.89
CA GLY A 96 1.99 -13.26 9.25
C GLY A 96 2.70 -11.90 9.19
N ALA A 97 2.21 -10.88 9.89
CA ALA A 97 2.95 -9.67 10.20
C ALA A 97 3.74 -9.80 11.51
N THR A 98 4.68 -8.90 11.73
CA THR A 98 5.33 -8.67 13.03
C THR A 98 4.97 -7.29 13.55
N GLU A 99 4.49 -7.22 14.79
CA GLU A 99 4.27 -5.95 15.49
C GLU A 99 5.61 -5.39 15.96
N ALA A 100 5.74 -4.07 15.94
CA ALA A 100 6.95 -3.40 16.36
C ALA A 100 6.64 -2.08 17.08
N ASP A 101 7.54 -1.69 17.98
CA ASP A 101 7.51 -0.36 18.58
C ASP A 101 8.56 0.51 17.90
N TYR A 102 8.20 1.72 17.53
CA TYR A 102 9.15 2.71 17.05
C TYR A 102 9.24 3.88 18.03
N HIS A 103 10.40 4.52 18.08
CA HIS A 103 10.59 5.78 18.81
C HIS A 103 11.33 6.75 17.91
N LEU A 104 10.79 7.95 17.75
CA LEU A 104 11.40 9.01 16.94
C LEU A 104 12.42 9.77 17.77
N HIS A 105 13.60 9.99 17.19
CA HIS A 105 14.65 10.83 17.78
C HIS A 105 14.65 12.23 17.15
N LYS A 106 14.43 12.29 15.84
CA LYS A 106 14.42 13.54 15.06
C LYS A 106 13.52 13.41 13.84
N VAL A 107 12.73 14.44 13.57
CA VAL A 107 12.03 14.63 12.29
C VAL A 107 12.42 15.99 11.75
N GLY A 108 13.02 16.01 10.56
CA GLY A 108 13.37 17.22 9.84
C GLY A 108 12.49 17.39 8.60
N ILE A 109 12.20 18.63 8.23
CA ILE A 109 11.48 19.00 7.01
C ILE A 109 12.30 19.97 6.15
N VAL A 110 12.27 19.77 4.84
CA VAL A 110 12.80 20.69 3.82
C VAL A 110 11.69 21.03 2.85
N PHE A 111 11.49 22.32 2.56
CA PHE A 111 10.50 22.77 1.58
C PHE A 111 11.14 23.06 0.23
N HIS A 112 10.52 22.58 -0.85
CA HIS A 112 11.03 22.68 -2.22
C HIS A 112 10.39 23.80 -3.04
N SER A 113 9.42 24.52 -2.50
CA SER A 113 8.93 25.78 -3.05
C SER A 113 8.57 26.79 -1.98
N GLN A 114 8.69 28.08 -2.31
CA GLN A 114 8.31 29.19 -1.42
C GLN A 114 6.82 29.12 -1.04
N LYS A 115 5.96 28.75 -1.99
CA LYS A 115 4.51 28.61 -1.78
C LYS A 115 4.20 27.53 -0.74
N VAL A 116 4.73 26.32 -0.92
CA VAL A 116 4.53 25.21 0.01
C VAL A 116 5.08 25.56 1.40
N MET A 117 6.24 26.20 1.45
CA MET A 117 6.82 26.66 2.71
C MET A 117 5.88 27.59 3.47
N GLN A 118 5.30 28.60 2.81
CA GLN A 118 4.37 29.54 3.45
C GLN A 118 3.08 28.85 3.91
N GLU A 119 2.52 27.96 3.11
CA GLU A 119 1.32 27.18 3.46
C GLU A 119 1.56 26.28 4.68
N MET A 120 2.70 25.57 4.70
CA MET A 120 3.06 24.67 5.81
C MET A 120 3.45 25.43 7.07
N ALA A 121 4.21 26.53 6.95
CA ALA A 121 4.53 27.42 8.06
C ALA A 121 3.26 27.97 8.73
N THR A 122 2.26 28.34 7.93
CA THR A 122 0.97 28.80 8.44
C THR A 122 0.26 27.69 9.21
N ARG A 123 0.21 26.46 8.68
CA ARG A 123 -0.35 25.29 9.40
C ARG A 123 0.37 24.99 10.71
N ILE A 124 1.71 24.99 10.71
CA ILE A 124 2.52 24.73 11.92
C ILE A 124 2.30 25.82 12.97
N ASN A 125 2.20 27.08 12.56
CA ASN A 125 1.95 28.18 13.49
C ASN A 125 0.50 28.20 14.02
N GLN A 126 -0.47 27.71 13.24
CA GLN A 126 -1.88 27.64 13.60
C GLN A 126 -2.21 26.40 14.44
N SER A 127 -1.47 25.31 14.29
CA SER A 127 -1.69 24.09 15.08
C SER A 127 -1.40 24.39 16.55
N SER A 128 -2.46 24.41 17.35
CA SER A 128 -2.50 24.71 18.79
C SER A 128 -1.89 23.62 19.67
N GLY A 129 -1.10 22.70 19.11
CA GLY A 129 -0.40 21.67 19.88
C GLY A 129 0.55 22.31 20.89
N GLU A 130 0.58 21.78 22.11
CA GLU A 130 1.50 22.22 23.16
C GLU A 130 2.94 22.19 22.63
N GLY A 131 3.59 23.36 22.50
CA GLY A 131 5.00 23.49 22.11
C GLY A 131 5.30 23.94 20.67
N CYS A 132 4.30 24.17 19.82
CA CYS A 132 4.53 24.63 18.42
C CYS A 132 4.28 26.12 18.17
N SER A 133 3.63 26.80 19.12
CA SER A 133 3.49 28.24 19.09
C SER A 133 4.86 28.92 19.17
N GLY A 134 5.26 29.60 18.08
CA GLY A 134 6.60 30.18 18.00
C GLY A 134 7.71 29.19 17.64
N PHE A 135 7.39 28.15 16.84
CA PHE A 135 8.35 27.17 16.31
C PHE A 135 9.66 27.81 15.81
N LEU A 136 9.58 28.96 15.13
CA LEU A 136 10.74 29.77 14.83
C LEU A 136 11.00 30.82 15.93
N PRO A 137 12.25 30.94 16.41
CA PRO A 137 12.65 32.03 17.30
C PRO A 137 12.32 33.40 16.70
N ARG A 138 12.03 34.38 17.57
CA ARG A 138 11.80 35.77 17.14
C ARG A 138 12.96 36.29 16.28
N GLY A 139 12.64 36.85 15.13
CA GLY A 139 13.62 37.39 14.18
C GLY A 139 14.16 36.38 13.15
N ARG A 140 13.76 35.10 13.22
CA ARG A 140 14.02 34.13 12.14
C ARG A 140 12.78 33.97 11.26
N SER A 141 13.00 33.92 9.96
CA SER A 141 11.99 33.61 8.96
C SER A 141 12.20 32.23 8.38
N TRP A 142 11.12 31.65 7.88
CA TRP A 142 11.18 30.46 7.05
C TRP A 142 11.91 30.81 5.73
N SER A 143 12.76 29.89 5.29
CA SER A 143 13.55 29.97 4.06
C SER A 143 13.45 28.67 3.29
N HIS A 144 13.27 28.79 1.98
CA HIS A 144 13.28 27.65 1.05
C HIS A 144 14.61 26.88 1.11
N GLY A 145 14.55 25.55 0.97
CA GLY A 145 15.72 24.68 0.99
C GLY A 145 16.37 24.47 2.36
N ALA A 146 16.01 25.24 3.38
CA ALA A 146 16.52 25.04 4.75
C ALA A 146 15.85 23.83 5.43
N LEU A 147 16.64 23.15 6.26
CA LEU A 147 16.17 22.03 7.09
C LEU A 147 15.68 22.54 8.45
N TYR A 148 14.42 22.22 8.77
CA TYR A 148 13.80 22.56 10.06
C TYR A 148 13.50 21.30 10.86
N GLU A 149 13.86 21.28 12.13
CA GLU A 149 13.61 20.13 13.02
C GLU A 149 12.22 20.25 13.66
N LEU A 150 11.25 19.53 13.12
CA LEU A 150 9.87 19.48 13.65
C LEU A 150 9.77 18.68 14.93
N LEU A 151 10.58 17.63 15.06
CA LEU A 151 10.70 16.83 16.28
C LEU A 151 12.16 16.74 16.66
N SER A 152 12.46 17.00 17.92
CA SER A 152 13.78 16.79 18.50
C SER A 152 13.65 16.27 19.93
N ALA A 153 14.01 15.01 20.13
CA ALA A 153 14.03 14.41 21.46
C ALA A 153 14.98 15.13 22.43
N LYS A 154 15.95 15.90 21.92
CA LYS A 154 16.86 16.71 22.75
C LYS A 154 16.28 18.05 23.18
N ALA A 155 15.40 18.63 22.36
CA ALA A 155 14.80 19.94 22.61
C ALA A 155 13.38 19.83 23.19
N GLU A 156 12.88 18.60 23.40
CA GLU A 156 11.51 18.31 23.87
C GLU A 156 10.43 19.00 23.05
N GLN A 157 10.68 19.16 21.75
CA GLN A 157 9.79 19.82 20.80
C GLN A 157 9.21 18.78 19.84
N ASP A 158 7.88 18.82 19.63
CA ASP A 158 7.18 17.99 18.66
C ASP A 158 6.06 18.75 17.95
N CYS A 159 6.32 19.10 16.69
CA CYS A 159 5.38 19.74 15.77
C CYS A 159 4.96 18.85 14.61
N THR A 160 5.16 17.55 14.74
CA THR A 160 4.79 16.59 13.69
C THR A 160 3.28 16.43 13.55
N ALA A 161 2.53 16.62 14.64
CA ALA A 161 1.07 16.63 14.64
C ALA A 161 0.47 17.69 13.71
N ALA A 162 1.16 18.84 13.55
CA ALA A 162 0.75 19.90 12.62
C ALA A 162 0.69 19.44 11.15
N LEU A 163 1.45 18.40 10.82
CA LEU A 163 1.47 17.76 9.51
C LEU A 163 0.65 16.48 9.46
N GLY A 164 0.01 16.07 10.57
CA GLY A 164 -0.65 14.77 10.69
C GLY A 164 0.34 13.63 10.51
N PHE A 165 1.61 13.87 10.87
CA PHE A 165 2.70 12.94 10.65
C PHE A 165 2.84 12.00 11.85
N ALA A 166 2.80 10.70 11.57
CA ALA A 166 3.23 9.64 12.46
C ALA A 166 3.95 8.56 11.66
N MET A 167 4.84 7.81 12.31
CA MET A 167 5.50 6.64 11.71
C MET A 167 4.80 5.33 12.11
N HIS A 168 3.47 5.35 12.27
CA HIS A 168 2.68 4.15 12.61
C HIS A 168 2.83 3.03 11.58
N GLU A 169 3.24 3.32 10.36
CA GLU A 169 3.61 2.29 9.37
C GLU A 169 4.73 1.35 9.86
N LEU A 170 5.59 1.79 10.77
CA LEU A 170 6.63 0.94 11.39
C LEU A 170 6.09 0.07 12.53
N SER A 171 4.84 0.24 12.94
CA SER A 171 4.24 -0.59 14.00
C SER A 171 3.81 -1.98 13.50
N LEU A 172 3.74 -2.16 12.19
CA LEU A 172 3.38 -3.41 11.54
C LEU A 172 4.32 -3.66 10.36
N VAL A 173 5.17 -4.67 10.45
CA VAL A 173 6.20 -4.96 9.45
C VAL A 173 6.18 -6.41 9.00
N ARG A 174 6.49 -6.63 7.72
CA ARG A 174 6.69 -7.96 7.15
C ARG A 174 7.73 -7.88 6.05
N VAL A 175 8.61 -8.88 5.98
CA VAL A 175 9.56 -9.02 4.88
C VAL A 175 9.26 -10.32 4.16
N GLU A 176 9.05 -10.21 2.86
CA GLU A 176 8.88 -11.37 1.99
C GLU A 176 10.08 -11.50 1.06
N LYS A 177 10.49 -12.75 0.85
CA LYS A 177 11.50 -13.11 -0.12
C LYS A 177 10.92 -14.13 -1.08
N HIS A 178 11.07 -13.88 -2.37
CA HIS A 178 10.69 -14.81 -3.42
C HIS A 178 11.66 -14.75 -4.60
N TYR A 179 11.52 -15.70 -5.50
CA TYR A 179 12.44 -15.93 -6.61
C TYR A 179 11.68 -15.80 -7.92
N GLN A 180 11.97 -14.74 -8.69
CA GLN A 180 11.30 -14.49 -9.97
C GLN A 180 12.11 -15.14 -11.10
N PRO A 181 11.50 -15.94 -11.99
CA PRO A 181 12.18 -16.46 -13.17
C PRO A 181 12.56 -15.32 -14.12
N LEU A 182 13.82 -15.28 -14.57
CA LEU A 182 14.24 -14.35 -15.62
C LEU A 182 13.85 -14.93 -16.99
N LEU A 183 12.76 -14.43 -17.58
CA LEU A 183 12.31 -14.80 -18.93
C LEU A 183 13.03 -13.98 -20.02
N LEU A 184 14.36 -13.90 -19.96
CA LEU A 184 15.18 -13.35 -21.04
C LEU A 184 15.78 -14.51 -21.83
N GLN A 185 15.60 -14.48 -23.16
CA GLN A 185 15.72 -15.56 -24.13
C GLN A 185 17.01 -16.40 -24.14
N GLN A 186 18.03 -16.13 -23.32
CA GLN A 186 19.29 -16.91 -23.31
C GLN A 186 19.96 -17.08 -21.93
N GLN A 187 19.34 -16.67 -20.82
CA GLN A 187 19.90 -16.94 -19.48
C GLN A 187 18.87 -17.56 -18.54
N SER A 188 19.06 -18.85 -18.24
CA SER A 188 18.38 -19.51 -17.14
C SER A 188 18.90 -18.96 -15.82
N GLY A 189 18.12 -18.10 -15.17
CA GLY A 189 18.44 -17.55 -13.86
C GLY A 189 17.17 -17.18 -13.09
N SER A 190 17.30 -17.06 -11.78
CA SER A 190 16.25 -16.51 -10.93
C SER A 190 16.77 -15.30 -10.18
N ARG A 191 15.97 -14.23 -10.17
CA ARG A 191 16.27 -13.02 -9.39
C ARG A 191 15.58 -13.12 -8.04
N ALA A 192 16.36 -13.02 -6.96
CA ALA A 192 15.82 -12.85 -5.63
C ALA A 192 15.14 -11.48 -5.54
N VAL A 193 13.89 -11.49 -5.08
CA VAL A 193 13.09 -10.30 -4.80
C VAL A 193 12.85 -10.28 -3.31
N GLU A 194 13.18 -9.16 -2.68
CA GLU A 194 12.91 -8.91 -1.27
C GLU A 194 12.05 -7.66 -1.14
N GLU A 195 10.91 -7.82 -0.47
CA GLU A 195 9.88 -6.79 -0.31
C GLU A 195 9.64 -6.54 1.18
N LEU A 196 9.73 -5.27 1.59
CA LEU A 196 9.39 -4.79 2.92
C LEU A 196 8.00 -4.16 2.88
N TYR A 197 7.08 -4.77 3.62
CA TYR A 197 5.74 -4.28 3.85
C TYR A 197 5.70 -3.53 5.17
N LEU A 198 5.09 -2.35 5.13
CA LEU A 198 4.87 -1.46 6.26
C LEU A 198 3.38 -1.22 6.40
N GLY A 199 2.93 -0.98 7.64
CA GLY A 199 1.53 -0.77 7.97
C GLY A 199 0.86 0.31 7.13
N ASP A 200 -0.41 0.11 6.80
CA ASP A 200 -1.26 1.12 6.18
C ASP A 200 -1.44 2.37 7.04
N ILE A 201 -1.94 3.43 6.40
CA ILE A 201 -2.26 4.69 7.06
C ILE A 201 -3.72 5.03 6.83
N HIS A 202 -4.32 5.72 7.79
CA HIS A 202 -5.71 6.12 7.69
C HIS A 202 -5.91 7.17 6.58
N THR A 203 -7.03 7.06 5.87
CA THR A 203 -7.43 8.01 4.82
C THR A 203 -7.73 9.38 5.38
N GLU A 204 -8.49 9.43 6.49
CA GLU A 204 -8.82 10.67 7.18
C GLU A 204 -7.61 11.18 7.96
N TRP A 205 -7.30 12.47 7.79
CA TRP A 205 -6.08 13.08 8.32
C TRP A 205 -6.09 13.16 9.85
N SER A 206 -7.25 13.45 10.46
CA SER A 206 -7.39 13.56 11.92
C SER A 206 -7.09 12.27 12.67
N GLU A 207 -7.36 11.12 12.03
CA GLU A 207 -7.19 9.80 12.65
C GLU A 207 -5.76 9.28 12.53
N ARG A 208 -4.93 9.84 11.63
CA ARG A 208 -3.59 9.31 11.32
C ARG A 208 -2.68 9.19 12.53
N LEU A 209 -2.79 10.10 13.51
CA LEU A 209 -1.94 10.11 14.70
C LEU A 209 -2.29 9.00 15.70
N HIS A 210 -3.49 8.42 15.63
CA HIS A 210 -3.98 7.41 16.58
C HIS A 210 -4.28 6.07 15.91
N TYR A 211 -4.29 6.04 14.58
CA TYR A 211 -4.61 4.87 13.79
C TYR A 211 -3.60 3.73 13.99
N ARG A 212 -4.11 2.55 14.32
CA ARG A 212 -3.36 1.30 14.31
C ARG A 212 -3.49 0.64 12.94
N PRO A 213 -2.37 0.36 12.25
CA PRO A 213 -2.42 -0.33 10.96
C PRO A 213 -3.13 -1.68 11.01
N THR A 214 -3.93 -1.95 9.98
CA THR A 214 -4.67 -3.21 9.79
C THR A 214 -4.34 -3.90 8.48
N GLY A 215 -3.64 -3.21 7.59
CA GLY A 215 -3.15 -3.71 6.31
C GLY A 215 -1.74 -3.19 6.03
N TYR A 216 -1.36 -3.21 4.76
CA TYR A 216 -0.05 -2.75 4.32
C TYR A 216 -0.17 -1.67 3.25
N GLN A 217 0.77 -0.74 3.27
CA GLN A 217 1.05 0.11 2.11
C GLN A 217 1.69 -0.72 1.00
N ARG A 218 1.87 -0.09 -0.17
CA ARG A 218 2.70 -0.67 -1.23
C ARG A 218 4.08 -1.05 -0.66
N PRO A 219 4.62 -2.24 -0.95
CA PRO A 219 5.89 -2.64 -0.38
C PRO A 219 7.05 -1.84 -0.97
N LEU A 220 8.05 -1.61 -0.13
CA LEU A 220 9.37 -1.17 -0.55
C LEU A 220 10.18 -2.37 -1.03
N GLN A 221 11.14 -2.15 -1.91
CA GLN A 221 12.04 -3.20 -2.40
C GLN A 221 13.47 -2.98 -1.90
N SER A 222 14.16 -4.08 -1.64
CA SER A 222 15.58 -4.05 -1.27
C SER A 222 16.39 -3.41 -2.40
N ALA A 223 17.06 -2.29 -2.11
CA ALA A 223 17.89 -1.58 -3.09
C ALA A 223 19.00 -2.49 -3.63
N LEU A 224 19.53 -3.39 -2.79
CA LEU A 224 20.57 -4.36 -3.16
C LEU A 224 20.16 -5.27 -4.34
N HIS A 225 18.86 -5.60 -4.45
CA HIS A 225 18.36 -6.58 -5.42
C HIS A 225 17.55 -5.96 -6.56
N HIS A 226 17.11 -4.71 -6.42
CA HIS A 226 16.12 -4.12 -7.33
C HIS A 226 16.54 -2.83 -8.04
N MET A 227 17.75 -2.29 -7.81
CA MET A 227 18.24 -1.12 -8.54
C MET A 227 18.26 -1.29 -10.07
N HIS A 228 18.47 -2.52 -10.58
CA HIS A 228 18.41 -2.83 -12.01
C HIS A 228 17.42 -3.97 -12.29
N PRO A 229 16.51 -3.87 -13.28
CA PRO A 229 16.39 -2.85 -14.32
C PRO A 229 15.35 -1.74 -14.00
N CYS A 230 15.25 -1.25 -12.76
CA CYS A 230 14.24 -0.26 -12.37
C CYS A 230 14.80 1.18 -12.47
N PRO A 231 14.41 1.99 -13.48
CA PRO A 231 15.00 3.32 -13.66
C PRO A 231 14.70 4.28 -12.50
N ALA A 232 13.48 4.23 -11.95
CA ALA A 232 13.08 5.05 -10.81
C ALA A 232 13.88 4.70 -9.54
N CYS A 233 14.17 3.42 -9.32
CA CYS A 233 14.82 2.91 -8.11
C CYS A 233 16.22 3.54 -7.91
N GLY A 234 17.01 3.67 -8.98
CA GLY A 234 18.34 4.29 -8.89
C GLY A 234 18.31 5.78 -8.55
N VAL A 235 17.27 6.51 -8.97
CA VAL A 235 17.08 7.93 -8.63
C VAL A 235 16.64 8.07 -7.17
N ILE A 236 15.68 7.25 -6.73
CA ILE A 236 15.17 7.23 -5.35
C ILE A 236 16.26 6.83 -4.35
N TYR A 237 17.09 5.84 -4.70
CA TYR A 237 18.19 5.37 -3.86
C TYR A 237 19.21 6.47 -3.53
N ARG A 238 19.49 7.36 -4.50
CA ARG A 238 20.49 8.44 -4.35
C ARG A 238 19.93 9.73 -3.78
N ALA A 239 18.63 9.83 -3.61
CA ALA A 239 17.99 11.05 -3.14
C ALA A 239 18.30 11.34 -1.67
N ASP A 240 18.25 12.62 -1.33
CA ASP A 240 18.37 13.13 0.03
C ASP A 240 17.33 14.23 0.28
N GLU A 241 17.23 14.70 1.51
CA GLU A 241 16.23 15.67 1.93
C GLU A 241 16.21 16.96 1.09
N HIS A 242 17.34 17.39 0.56
CA HIS A 242 17.48 18.58 -0.28
C HIS A 242 17.32 18.28 -1.77
N ASN A 243 17.61 17.04 -2.19
CA ASN A 243 17.54 16.57 -3.56
C ASN A 243 16.49 15.46 -3.70
N PRO A 244 15.17 15.80 -3.65
CA PRO A 244 14.11 14.82 -3.82
C PRO A 244 14.16 14.21 -5.24
N PRO A 245 13.83 12.91 -5.40
CA PRO A 245 13.97 12.24 -6.69
C PRO A 245 12.90 12.74 -7.66
N ILE A 246 13.28 13.22 -8.83
CA ILE A 246 12.35 13.54 -9.92
C ILE A 246 12.22 12.29 -10.79
N LEU A 247 11.03 11.69 -10.82
CA LEU A 247 10.84 10.45 -11.56
C LEU A 247 10.69 10.70 -13.06
N PRO A 248 11.15 9.75 -13.91
CA PRO A 248 10.95 9.86 -15.35
C PRO A 248 9.46 9.89 -15.67
N GLY A 249 9.06 10.87 -16.48
CA GLY A 249 7.67 11.04 -16.91
C GLY A 249 7.15 9.78 -17.58
N LYS A 250 5.97 9.33 -17.16
CA LYS A 250 5.25 8.26 -17.83
C LYS A 250 4.18 8.89 -18.71
N PRO A 251 4.00 8.43 -19.96
CA PRO A 251 2.91 8.92 -20.79
C PRO A 251 1.58 8.67 -20.08
N GLU A 252 0.77 9.72 -19.95
CA GLU A 252 -0.61 9.58 -19.49
C GLU A 252 -1.38 8.78 -20.54
N LEU A 253 -1.70 7.53 -20.18
CA LEU A 253 -2.55 6.69 -21.01
C LEU A 253 -4.00 7.07 -20.73
N PRO A 254 -4.87 7.15 -21.76
CA PRO A 254 -6.28 7.38 -21.54
C PRO A 254 -6.81 6.26 -20.64
N MET A 255 -7.51 6.66 -19.57
CA MET A 255 -8.11 5.71 -18.65
C MET A 255 -9.13 4.86 -19.44
N GLN A 256 -8.78 3.61 -19.68
CA GLN A 256 -9.62 2.63 -20.35
C GLN A 256 -9.62 1.35 -19.55
N LEU A 257 -10.72 1.10 -18.86
CA LEU A 257 -10.95 -0.13 -18.13
C LEU A 257 -11.31 -1.23 -19.13
N ARG A 258 -10.33 -2.04 -19.53
CA ARG A 258 -10.52 -3.13 -20.50
C ARG A 258 -9.58 -4.30 -20.22
N GLY A 259 -9.95 -5.48 -20.69
CA GLY A 259 -9.11 -6.67 -20.60
C GLY A 259 -9.18 -7.34 -19.24
N ARG A 260 -8.13 -8.10 -18.91
CA ARG A 260 -8.05 -8.92 -17.69
C ARG A 260 -7.08 -8.28 -16.71
N TRP A 261 -7.46 -8.25 -15.45
CA TRP A 261 -6.68 -7.69 -14.36
C TRP A 261 -6.64 -8.70 -13.23
N VAL A 262 -5.46 -8.89 -12.65
CA VAL A 262 -5.27 -9.88 -11.59
C VAL A 262 -4.43 -9.26 -10.49
N SER A 263 -4.70 -9.66 -9.25
CA SER A 263 -3.80 -9.33 -8.14
C SER A 263 -2.38 -9.77 -8.49
N ALA A 264 -1.41 -8.90 -8.24
CA ALA A 264 0.00 -9.23 -8.42
C ALA A 264 0.53 -10.12 -7.28
N ARG A 265 -0.21 -10.21 -6.16
CA ARG A 265 0.17 -10.87 -4.91
C ARG A 265 -1.08 -11.29 -4.13
N CYS A 266 -0.89 -12.07 -3.07
CA CYS A 266 -1.92 -12.31 -2.08
C CYS A 266 -2.21 -10.99 -1.33
N GLU A 267 -3.44 -10.49 -1.41
CA GLU A 267 -3.84 -9.22 -0.79
C GLU A 267 -4.27 -9.44 0.65
N VAL A 268 -3.85 -8.55 1.55
CA VAL A 268 -4.26 -8.56 2.96
C VAL A 268 -5.39 -7.56 3.14
N ARG A 269 -6.48 -7.99 3.77
CA ARG A 269 -7.62 -7.15 4.14
C ARG A 269 -7.71 -7.03 5.66
N PRO A 270 -8.33 -5.94 6.16
CA PRO A 270 -8.70 -5.84 7.57
C PRO A 270 -9.50 -7.08 8.02
N ALA A 271 -9.39 -7.43 9.31
CA ALA A 271 -10.03 -8.61 9.92
C ALA A 271 -9.54 -9.98 9.40
N VAL A 272 -8.24 -10.10 9.11
CA VAL A 272 -7.56 -11.39 8.85
C VAL A 272 -8.08 -12.13 7.60
N LEU A 273 -8.56 -11.39 6.59
CA LEU A 273 -8.97 -11.98 5.33
C LEU A 273 -7.87 -11.79 4.27
N PHE A 274 -7.53 -12.86 3.59
CA PHE A 274 -6.61 -12.84 2.45
C PHE A 274 -7.37 -13.09 1.18
N LEU A 275 -7.02 -12.40 0.09
CA LEU A 275 -7.70 -12.63 -1.18
C LEU A 275 -6.82 -12.39 -2.41
N THR A 276 -7.22 -13.01 -3.51
CA THR A 276 -6.77 -12.68 -4.86
C THR A 276 -7.97 -12.30 -5.71
N ARG A 277 -7.84 -11.21 -6.47
CA ARG A 277 -8.87 -10.68 -7.36
C ARG A 277 -8.49 -10.98 -8.80
N TYR A 278 -9.50 -11.30 -9.58
CA TYR A 278 -9.39 -11.40 -11.02
C TYR A 278 -10.60 -10.72 -11.65
N PHE A 279 -10.35 -9.66 -12.41
CA PHE A 279 -11.38 -8.88 -13.09
C PHE A 279 -11.27 -9.03 -14.60
N ILE A 280 -12.43 -8.99 -15.25
CA ILE A 280 -12.57 -8.88 -16.69
C ILE A 280 -13.41 -7.64 -16.96
N PHE A 281 -12.87 -6.70 -17.74
CA PHE A 281 -13.57 -5.50 -18.17
C PHE A 281 -13.79 -5.52 -19.68
N HIS A 282 -15.04 -5.39 -20.07
CA HIS A 282 -15.49 -5.38 -21.45
C HIS A 282 -15.76 -3.92 -21.87
N GLY A 283 -14.76 -3.30 -22.49
CA GLY A 283 -14.78 -1.86 -22.80
C GLY A 283 -15.91 -1.41 -23.73
N ASN A 284 -16.40 -2.29 -24.63
CA ASN A 284 -17.37 -1.90 -25.65
C ASN A 284 -18.79 -1.70 -25.08
N ASN A 285 -19.20 -2.58 -24.18
CA ASN A 285 -20.53 -2.60 -23.57
C ASN A 285 -20.50 -2.16 -22.08
N HIS A 286 -19.33 -1.77 -21.57
CA HIS A 286 -19.09 -1.35 -20.20
C HIS A 286 -19.60 -2.38 -19.17
N THR A 287 -19.38 -3.67 -19.45
CA THR A 287 -19.66 -4.74 -18.48
C THR A 287 -18.38 -5.19 -17.79
N TRP A 288 -18.55 -5.71 -16.59
CA TRP A 288 -17.44 -6.25 -15.81
C TRP A 288 -17.82 -7.57 -15.15
N GLU A 289 -16.81 -8.39 -14.92
CA GLU A 289 -16.87 -9.60 -14.11
C GLU A 289 -15.71 -9.54 -13.11
N GLY A 290 -15.95 -9.98 -11.88
CA GLY A 290 -14.99 -10.00 -10.80
C GLY A 290 -15.06 -11.29 -10.03
N TYR A 291 -13.91 -11.91 -9.83
CA TYR A 291 -13.71 -13.11 -9.05
C TYR A 291 -12.84 -12.73 -7.85
N TYR A 292 -13.36 -12.95 -6.64
CA TYR A 292 -12.69 -12.69 -5.38
C TYR A 292 -12.48 -14.02 -4.67
N HIS A 293 -11.29 -14.58 -4.79
CA HIS A 293 -10.92 -15.82 -4.11
C HIS A 293 -10.38 -15.46 -2.73
N HIS A 294 -11.00 -15.96 -1.67
CA HIS A 294 -10.60 -15.72 -0.29
C HIS A 294 -9.85 -16.92 0.28
N TYR A 295 -8.94 -16.64 1.20
CA TYR A 295 -8.05 -17.61 1.82
C TYR A 295 -7.90 -17.34 3.31
N SER A 296 -7.60 -18.39 4.06
CA SER A 296 -7.33 -18.32 5.50
C SER A 296 -5.87 -18.00 5.83
N ASP A 297 -4.97 -18.05 4.85
CA ASP A 297 -3.53 -17.90 5.06
C ASP A 297 -2.91 -16.78 4.21
N PRO A 298 -1.84 -16.12 4.70
CA PRO A 298 -1.22 -14.98 4.03
C PRO A 298 -0.44 -15.33 2.76
N LEU A 299 -0.37 -16.61 2.37
CA LEU A 299 0.23 -17.06 1.13
C LEU A 299 -0.82 -17.50 0.10
N CYS A 300 -2.12 -17.33 0.39
CA CYS A 300 -3.22 -17.69 -0.49
C CYS A 300 -3.20 -19.16 -0.96
N LYS A 301 -2.89 -20.09 -0.04
CA LYS A 301 -2.81 -21.54 -0.29
C LYS A 301 -4.02 -22.32 0.20
N GLN A 302 -4.74 -21.80 1.17
CA GLN A 302 -5.89 -22.43 1.82
C GLN A 302 -7.16 -21.66 1.46
N PRO A 303 -7.85 -22.04 0.37
CA PRO A 303 -9.05 -21.34 -0.06
C PRO A 303 -10.21 -21.56 0.91
N THR A 304 -10.98 -20.51 1.18
CA THR A 304 -12.15 -20.53 2.08
C THR A 304 -13.45 -20.37 1.31
N PHE A 305 -13.59 -19.29 0.55
CA PHE A 305 -14.74 -19.07 -0.33
C PHE A 305 -14.37 -18.19 -1.53
N THR A 306 -15.17 -18.24 -2.58
CA THR A 306 -15.04 -17.37 -3.75
C THR A 306 -16.33 -16.60 -3.96
N ILE A 307 -16.21 -15.29 -4.19
CA ILE A 307 -17.32 -14.44 -4.65
C ILE A 307 -17.11 -14.17 -6.14
N TYR A 308 -18.12 -14.47 -6.94
CA TYR A 308 -18.27 -13.99 -8.30
C TYR A 308 -19.27 -12.84 -8.30
N ALA A 309 -18.96 -11.75 -8.98
CA ALA A 309 -19.87 -10.66 -9.23
C ALA A 309 -19.72 -10.16 -10.67
N SER A 310 -20.81 -9.68 -11.25
CA SER A 310 -20.78 -9.05 -12.57
C SER A 310 -21.83 -7.96 -12.69
N GLY A 311 -21.60 -7.03 -13.62
CA GLY A 311 -22.58 -6.01 -13.94
C GLY A 311 -22.03 -4.96 -14.89
N HIS A 312 -22.39 -3.70 -14.67
CA HIS A 312 -22.02 -2.58 -15.54
C HIS A 312 -21.20 -1.54 -14.81
N TYR A 313 -20.40 -0.76 -15.54
CA TYR A 313 -19.67 0.38 -15.00
C TYR A 313 -19.89 1.65 -15.84
N SER A 314 -19.75 2.82 -15.21
CA SER A 314 -19.91 4.11 -15.90
C SER A 314 -18.69 4.44 -16.78
N LYS A 315 -18.80 5.44 -17.67
CA LYS A 315 -17.70 5.89 -18.54
C LYS A 315 -16.50 6.49 -17.79
N GLY A 316 -16.65 6.76 -16.49
CA GLY A 316 -15.65 7.44 -15.67
C GLY A 316 -15.66 8.96 -15.83
N VAL A 317 -15.43 9.69 -14.74
CA VAL A 317 -15.17 11.14 -14.76
C VAL A 317 -13.88 11.46 -14.00
N PRO A 318 -13.14 12.54 -14.34
CA PRO A 318 -11.94 12.91 -13.59
C PRO A 318 -12.25 13.12 -12.11
N SER A 319 -11.40 12.60 -11.23
CA SER A 319 -11.56 12.78 -9.78
C SER A 319 -11.25 14.22 -9.37
N LEU A 320 -12.11 14.79 -8.54
CA LEU A 320 -11.89 16.10 -7.90
C LEU A 320 -11.00 15.98 -6.66
N THR A 321 -10.89 14.78 -6.09
CA THR A 321 -10.14 14.52 -4.86
C THR A 321 -8.73 14.04 -5.17
N VAL A 322 -8.58 13.10 -6.11
CA VAL A 322 -7.28 12.49 -6.45
C VAL A 322 -6.85 12.97 -7.84
N SER A 323 -5.82 13.81 -7.92
CA SER A 323 -5.28 14.24 -9.22
C SER A 323 -4.79 13.03 -10.04
N GLY A 324 -5.15 13.00 -11.33
CA GLY A 324 -4.91 11.84 -12.21
C GLY A 324 -5.84 10.64 -11.97
N GLY A 325 -6.73 10.70 -10.97
CA GLY A 325 -7.74 9.68 -10.70
C GLY A 325 -8.96 9.79 -11.62
N THR A 326 -9.72 8.70 -11.73
CA THR A 326 -10.99 8.65 -12.44
C THR A 326 -12.03 7.96 -11.57
N GLU A 327 -13.15 8.62 -11.33
CA GLU A 327 -14.28 8.11 -10.56
C GLU A 327 -15.18 7.27 -11.46
N LEU A 328 -15.42 6.01 -11.08
CA LEU A 328 -16.37 5.13 -11.76
C LEU A 328 -17.41 4.62 -10.79
N VAL A 329 -18.60 4.36 -11.31
CA VAL A 329 -19.68 3.71 -10.58
C VAL A 329 -19.81 2.30 -11.11
N PHE A 330 -19.65 1.30 -10.23
CA PHE A 330 -19.88 -0.11 -10.54
C PHE A 330 -21.26 -0.51 -10.04
N LYS A 331 -22.14 -0.95 -10.94
CA LYS A 331 -23.42 -1.55 -10.62
C LYS A 331 -23.30 -3.06 -10.71
N VAL A 332 -23.51 -3.75 -9.59
CA VAL A 332 -23.63 -5.23 -9.56
C VAL A 332 -25.02 -5.60 -10.07
N THR A 333 -25.09 -6.55 -11.00
CA THR A 333 -26.37 -7.12 -11.47
C THR A 333 -26.52 -8.58 -11.10
N HIS A 334 -25.40 -9.30 -10.94
CA HIS A 334 -25.38 -10.69 -10.54
C HIS A 334 -24.25 -10.92 -9.54
N ALA A 335 -24.52 -11.73 -8.54
CA ALA A 335 -23.52 -12.21 -7.60
C ALA A 335 -23.76 -13.68 -7.24
N ARG A 336 -22.67 -14.38 -6.94
CA ARG A 336 -22.68 -15.79 -6.52
C ARG A 336 -21.54 -16.00 -5.53
N ALA A 337 -21.79 -16.77 -4.49
CA ALA A 337 -20.76 -17.26 -3.60
C ALA A 337 -20.56 -18.77 -3.79
N THR A 338 -19.33 -19.23 -3.66
CA THR A 338 -18.97 -20.66 -3.64
C THR A 338 -18.12 -20.91 -2.42
N LEU A 339 -18.62 -21.72 -1.49
CA LEU A 339 -18.00 -22.00 -0.20
C LEU A 339 -17.17 -23.28 -0.30
N MET A 340 -15.95 -23.24 0.24
CA MET A 340 -14.96 -24.32 0.13
C MET A 340 -14.52 -24.84 1.51
N ASP A 341 -14.92 -24.19 2.60
CA ASP A 341 -14.65 -24.64 3.96
C ASP A 341 -15.91 -24.61 4.86
N GLN A 342 -15.95 -25.54 5.82
CA GLN A 342 -17.10 -25.73 6.70
C GLN A 342 -17.27 -24.61 7.75
N ILE A 343 -16.19 -23.90 8.10
CA ILE A 343 -16.23 -22.83 9.10
C ILE A 343 -17.00 -21.64 8.51
N THR A 344 -16.69 -21.27 7.27
CA THR A 344 -17.41 -20.22 6.53
C THR A 344 -18.87 -20.60 6.28
N VAL A 345 -19.16 -21.87 5.96
CA VAL A 345 -20.55 -22.36 5.83
C VAL A 345 -21.32 -22.16 7.14
N ALA A 346 -20.74 -22.58 8.28
CA ALA A 346 -21.38 -22.43 9.58
C ALA A 346 -21.59 -20.96 9.94
N MET A 347 -20.61 -20.11 9.65
CA MET A 347 -20.71 -18.65 9.85
C MET A 347 -21.86 -18.05 9.04
N LEU A 348 -21.97 -18.36 7.74
CA LEU A 348 -23.05 -17.84 6.88
C LEU A 348 -24.42 -18.42 7.23
N ASN A 349 -24.50 -19.67 7.66
CA ASN A 349 -25.76 -20.23 8.16
C ASN A 349 -26.21 -19.59 9.48
N SER A 350 -25.28 -19.00 10.25
CA SER A 350 -25.59 -18.27 11.49
C SER A 350 -25.93 -16.79 11.30
N SER A 351 -25.87 -16.27 10.06
CA SER A 351 -26.16 -14.87 9.79
C SER A 351 -27.64 -14.54 9.93
N GLU A 352 -27.95 -13.28 10.24
CA GLU A 352 -29.34 -12.84 10.37
C GLU A 352 -30.13 -13.05 9.07
N PRO A 353 -31.41 -13.45 9.16
CA PRO A 353 -32.27 -13.57 7.98
C PRO A 353 -32.27 -12.27 7.16
N GLY A 354 -31.98 -12.38 5.86
CA GLY A 354 -31.94 -11.23 4.96
C GLY A 354 -30.63 -10.46 4.94
N SER A 355 -29.54 -10.94 5.58
CA SER A 355 -28.21 -10.31 5.43
C SER A 355 -27.47 -10.79 4.17
N CYS A 356 -27.42 -12.10 3.94
CA CYS A 356 -26.74 -12.71 2.79
C CYS A 356 -27.24 -14.14 2.56
N GLY A 357 -27.98 -14.37 1.46
CA GLY A 357 -28.57 -15.68 1.16
C GLY A 357 -29.62 -16.13 2.19
N GLU A 358 -30.05 -17.38 2.08
CA GLU A 358 -31.02 -17.98 3.00
C GLU A 358 -30.29 -18.75 4.12
N SER A 359 -30.54 -18.39 5.39
CA SER A 359 -29.93 -19.07 6.55
C SER A 359 -30.26 -20.57 6.54
N GLY A 360 -29.26 -21.42 6.80
CA GLY A 360 -29.39 -22.88 6.82
C GLY A 360 -29.27 -23.56 5.44
N SER A 361 -29.26 -22.79 4.35
CA SER A 361 -29.18 -23.31 2.96
C SER A 361 -27.74 -23.44 2.44
N TRP A 362 -26.77 -22.81 3.12
CA TRP A 362 -25.38 -22.80 2.66
C TRP A 362 -24.74 -24.18 2.84
N THR A 363 -24.10 -24.66 1.77
CA THR A 363 -23.37 -25.93 1.76
C THR A 363 -21.99 -25.77 1.10
N CYS A 364 -21.03 -26.63 1.46
CA CYS A 364 -19.80 -26.77 0.68
C CYS A 364 -20.13 -27.43 -0.66
N ASP A 365 -20.07 -26.67 -1.75
CA ASP A 365 -20.30 -27.05 -3.16
C ASP A 365 -21.69 -27.70 -3.43
N PRO A 366 -22.57 -27.17 -4.31
CA PRO A 366 -22.27 -26.39 -5.52
C PRO A 366 -22.90 -24.99 -5.54
N SER A 367 -22.12 -24.01 -6.02
CA SER A 367 -22.56 -22.72 -6.61
C SER A 367 -23.97 -22.20 -6.25
N GLN A 368 -24.09 -21.31 -5.25
CA GLN A 368 -25.38 -20.70 -4.89
C GLN A 368 -25.44 -19.20 -5.27
N GLN A 369 -26.56 -18.77 -5.85
CA GLN A 369 -26.82 -17.36 -6.18
C GLN A 369 -26.92 -16.54 -4.88
N ALA A 370 -26.16 -15.45 -4.79
CA ALA A 370 -26.31 -14.45 -3.74
C ALA A 370 -27.14 -13.29 -4.30
N GLY A 371 -28.16 -12.85 -3.57
CA GLY A 371 -29.00 -11.73 -3.98
C GLY A 371 -28.18 -10.46 -4.21
N ALA A 372 -28.35 -9.83 -5.37
CA ALA A 372 -27.57 -8.65 -5.80
C ALA A 372 -27.81 -7.39 -4.96
N GLU A 373 -28.81 -7.39 -4.07
CA GLU A 373 -29.19 -6.25 -3.22
C GLU A 373 -28.32 -6.09 -1.96
N TYR A 374 -27.43 -7.04 -1.65
CA TYR A 374 -26.72 -7.10 -0.36
C TYR A 374 -25.19 -6.96 -0.45
N LEU A 375 -24.64 -6.53 -1.58
CA LEU A 375 -23.19 -6.36 -1.81
C LEU A 375 -22.78 -4.92 -2.16
N GLN A 376 -23.50 -3.93 -1.64
CA GLN A 376 -23.13 -2.51 -1.79
C GLN A 376 -22.03 -2.08 -0.82
#